data_AF-A0A5B3GI97-F1
#
_entry.id   AF-A0A5B3GI97-F1
#
_cell.length_a   1.000
_cell.length_b   1.000
_cell.length_c   1.000
_cell.angle_alpha   90.00
_cell.angle_beta   90.00
_cell.angle_gamma   90.00
#
_symmetry.space_group_name_H-M   'P 1'
#
loop_
_entity.id
_entity.type
_entity.pdbx_description
1 polymer ?
#
loop_
_entity_poly.entity_id
_entity_poly.type
_entity_poly.pdbx_seq_one_letter_code
_entity_poly.pdbx_strand_id
1 'polypeptide(L)'
;MTAQRLVENCVLTNQTAVVDEMLNKHLLPEEYIYPFLGDVMEWWLIDSWLAERLKEQGEVIIEEYGCCWWGRLASGQAIYMDSVIQEIAAG
;
A
#
# COMPACT_ATOMS: atom_id res chain seq x y z
N MET A 1 7.00 -17.20 -5.26
CA MET A 1 7.96 -16.13 -5.66
C MET A 1 8.80 -15.77 -4.42
N THR A 2 9.95 -15.08 -4.47
CA THR A 2 10.54 -14.55 -3.21
C THR A 2 9.91 -13.20 -2.88
N ALA A 3 9.73 -12.88 -1.60
CA ALA A 3 9.23 -11.58 -1.16
C ALA A 3 10.08 -10.41 -1.70
N GLN A 4 11.40 -10.58 -1.73
CA GLN A 4 12.31 -9.59 -2.33
C GLN A 4 11.97 -9.33 -3.80
N ARG A 5 11.82 -10.40 -4.61
CA ARG A 5 11.51 -10.27 -6.03
C ARG A 5 10.11 -9.72 -6.27
N LEU A 6 9.15 -10.03 -5.41
CA LEU A 6 7.82 -9.42 -5.45
C LEU A 6 7.94 -7.91 -5.26
N VAL A 7 8.63 -7.47 -4.22
CA VAL A 7 8.82 -6.04 -3.93
C VAL A 7 9.56 -5.33 -5.07
N GLU A 8 10.63 -5.91 -5.60
CA GLU A 8 11.40 -5.35 -6.71
C GLU A 8 10.56 -5.13 -7.98
N ASN A 9 9.54 -5.96 -8.23
CA ASN A 9 8.72 -5.87 -9.43
C ASN A 9 7.47 -5.03 -9.23
N CYS A 10 6.88 -5.06 -8.04
CA CYS A 10 5.53 -4.56 -7.80
C CYS A 10 5.46 -3.32 -6.93
N VAL A 11 6.54 -2.96 -6.21
CA VAL A 11 6.59 -1.76 -5.38
C VAL A 11 7.49 -0.71 -6.04
N LEU A 12 6.92 0.46 -6.31
CA LEU A 12 7.58 1.49 -7.11
C LEU A 12 8.31 2.50 -6.21
N THR A 13 7.57 3.21 -5.37
CA THR A 13 8.16 4.26 -4.51
C THR A 13 7.25 4.60 -3.34
N ASN A 14 7.86 5.09 -2.26
CA ASN A 14 7.11 5.71 -1.18
C ASN A 14 6.53 7.05 -1.68
N GLN A 15 5.25 7.29 -1.38
CA GLN A 15 4.52 8.51 -1.71
C GLN A 15 3.72 9.05 -0.50
N THR A 16 4.13 8.76 0.73
CA THR A 16 3.43 9.18 1.95
C THR A 16 3.06 10.66 1.92
N ALA A 17 4.04 11.55 1.66
CA ALA A 17 3.80 12.99 1.63
C ALA A 17 2.77 13.44 0.57
N VAL A 18 2.76 12.79 -0.60
CA VAL A 18 1.84 13.14 -1.69
C VAL A 18 0.42 12.69 -1.34
N VAL A 19 0.28 11.44 -0.90
CA VAL A 19 -1.03 10.89 -0.53
C VAL A 19 -1.62 11.62 0.67
N ASP A 20 -0.81 11.92 1.69
CA ASP A 20 -1.26 12.70 2.84
C ASP A 20 -1.73 14.11 2.43
N GLU A 21 -1.01 14.79 1.53
CA GLU A 21 -1.45 16.10 1.02
C GLU A 21 -2.76 15.99 0.23
N MET A 22 -2.93 14.94 -0.57
CA MET A 22 -4.15 14.69 -1.33
C MET A 22 -5.35 14.39 -0.42
N LEU A 23 -5.17 13.59 0.63
CA LEU A 23 -6.21 13.32 1.64
C LEU A 23 -6.58 14.61 2.38
N ASN A 24 -5.59 15.40 2.82
CA ASN A 24 -5.82 16.69 3.48
C ASN A 24 -6.56 17.71 2.62
N LYS A 25 -6.40 17.63 1.29
CA LYS A 25 -7.10 18.50 0.33
C LYS A 25 -8.44 17.91 -0.16
N HIS A 26 -8.87 16.77 0.39
CA HIS A 26 -10.05 16.03 -0.05
C HIS A 26 -10.02 15.68 -1.56
N LEU A 27 -8.82 15.45 -2.09
CA LEU A 27 -8.61 14.98 -3.47
C LEU A 27 -8.68 13.46 -3.58
N LEU A 28 -8.63 12.76 -2.45
CA LEU A 28 -8.85 11.32 -2.37
C LEU A 28 -10.10 11.03 -1.54
N PRO A 29 -10.86 9.99 -1.89
CA PRO A 29 -12.04 9.58 -1.14
C PRO A 29 -11.65 9.08 0.26
N GLU A 30 -12.21 9.70 1.30
CA GLU A 30 -11.99 9.33 2.71
C GLU A 30 -12.58 7.97 3.09
N GLU A 31 -13.45 7.40 2.25
CA GLU A 31 -14.05 6.08 2.48
C GLU A 31 -13.03 4.94 2.41
N TYR A 32 -11.94 5.08 1.65
CA TYR A 32 -10.91 4.05 1.54
C TYR A 32 -10.02 3.91 2.77
N ILE A 33 -9.91 4.98 3.56
CA ILE A 33 -9.08 5.03 4.77
C ILE A 33 -9.86 4.66 6.02
N TYR A 34 -11.17 4.40 5.92
CA TYR A 34 -11.99 4.02 7.07
C TYR A 34 -12.04 2.49 7.24
N PRO A 35 -11.91 1.93 8.46
CA PRO A 35 -11.78 2.59 9.78
C PRO A 35 -10.34 2.97 10.19
N PHE A 36 -9.34 2.74 9.34
CA PHE A 36 -7.90 2.88 9.62
C PHE A 36 -7.37 4.33 9.63
N LEU A 37 -8.26 5.32 9.82
CA LEU A 37 -7.91 6.73 9.74
C LEU A 37 -6.93 7.10 10.86
N GLY A 38 -5.67 7.40 10.48
CA GLY A 38 -4.60 7.73 11.43
C GLY A 38 -3.71 6.54 11.83
N ASP A 39 -4.04 5.32 11.41
CA ASP A 39 -3.21 4.13 11.65
C ASP A 39 -2.22 3.86 10.50
N VAL A 40 -2.52 4.35 9.29
CA VAL A 40 -1.62 4.24 8.13
C VAL A 40 -0.36 5.08 8.37
N MET A 41 0.79 4.42 8.33
CA MET A 41 2.09 5.05 8.56
C MET A 41 2.82 5.42 7.26
N GLU A 42 2.69 4.58 6.23
CA GLU A 42 3.35 4.79 4.95
C GLU A 42 2.41 4.53 3.78
N TRP A 43 2.51 5.35 2.73
CA TRP A 43 1.84 5.09 1.45
C TRP A 43 2.85 4.67 0.40
N TRP A 44 2.66 3.50 -0.18
CA TRP A 44 3.52 2.94 -1.21
C TRP A 44 2.78 2.85 -2.53
N LEU A 45 3.33 3.46 -3.57
CA LEU A 45 2.86 3.27 -4.94
C LEU A 45 3.23 1.86 -5.38
N ILE A 46 2.23 1.09 -5.79
CA ILE A 46 2.36 -0.30 -6.21
C ILE A 46 1.67 -0.54 -7.56
N ASP A 47 1.96 -1.67 -8.17
CA ASP A 47 1.21 -2.12 -9.35
C ASP A 47 -0.19 -2.67 -8.98
N SER A 48 -1.03 -2.82 -10.01
CA SER A 48 -2.41 -3.30 -9.83
C SER A 48 -2.49 -4.76 -9.38
N TRP A 49 -1.50 -5.59 -9.74
CA TRP A 49 -1.52 -7.01 -9.36
C TRP A 49 -1.31 -7.17 -7.86
N LEU A 50 -0.33 -6.45 -7.30
CA LEU A 50 -0.09 -6.45 -5.87
C LEU A 50 -1.24 -5.77 -5.12
N ALA A 51 -1.85 -4.72 -5.68
CA ALA A 51 -3.01 -4.08 -5.10
C ALA A 51 -4.18 -5.05 -4.92
N GLU A 52 -4.49 -5.87 -5.92
CA GLU A 52 -5.53 -6.90 -5.81
C GLU A 52 -5.22 -7.93 -4.71
N ARG A 53 -3.98 -8.42 -4.65
CA ARG A 53 -3.58 -9.42 -3.64
C ARG A 53 -3.62 -8.85 -2.22
N LEU A 54 -3.20 -7.60 -2.04
CA LEU A 54 -3.28 -6.90 -0.75
C LEU A 54 -4.73 -6.62 -0.34
N LYS A 55 -5.61 -6.24 -1.28
CA LYS A 55 -7.06 -6.12 -1.03
C LYS A 55 -7.65 -7.43 -0.53
N GLU A 56 -7.26 -8.56 -1.11
CA GLU A 56 -7.71 -9.90 -0.67
C GLU A 56 -7.25 -10.22 0.77
N GLN A 57 -6.13 -9.67 1.22
CA GLN A 57 -5.64 -9.76 2.60
C GLN A 57 -6.28 -8.73 3.55
N GLY A 58 -7.15 -7.85 3.05
CA GLY A 58 -7.81 -6.82 3.84
C GLY A 58 -6.96 -5.58 4.12
N GLU A 59 -5.87 -5.40 3.38
CA GLU A 59 -5.01 -4.21 3.48
C GLU A 59 -5.68 -2.96 2.92
N VAL A 60 -5.25 -1.79 3.40
CA VAL A 60 -5.76 -0.49 2.94
C VAL A 60 -5.20 -0.18 1.56
N ILE A 61 -6.06 -0.16 0.54
CA ILE A 61 -5.68 0.18 -0.82
C ILE A 61 -6.52 1.35 -1.34
N ILE A 62 -5.86 2.39 -1.84
CA ILE A 62 -6.48 3.49 -2.60
C ILE A 62 -6.20 3.28 -4.08
N GLU A 63 -7.24 3.27 -4.91
CA GLU A 63 -7.13 3.19 -6.36
C GLU A 63 -7.76 4.42 -7.01
N GLU A 64 -6.94 5.42 -7.32
CA GLU A 64 -7.39 6.67 -7.91
C GLU A 64 -6.36 7.23 -8.88
N TYR A 65 -6.79 8.04 -9.85
CA TYR A 65 -5.91 8.66 -10.85
C TYR A 65 -5.05 7.68 -11.68
N GLY A 66 -5.46 6.41 -11.78
CA GLY A 66 -4.68 5.36 -12.41
C GLY A 66 -3.48 4.88 -11.60
N CYS A 67 -3.43 5.22 -10.31
CA CYS A 67 -2.44 4.76 -9.34
C CYS A 67 -3.07 3.83 -8.31
N CYS A 68 -2.25 2.93 -7.75
CA CYS A 68 -2.62 2.08 -6.63
C CYS A 68 -1.68 2.38 -5.46
N TRP A 69 -2.23 2.82 -4.33
CA TRP A 69 -1.45 3.08 -3.13
C TRP A 69 -1.83 2.10 -2.03
N TRP A 70 -0.82 1.42 -1.50
CA TRP A 70 -0.97 0.61 -0.30
C TRP A 70 -0.66 1.44 0.94
N GLY A 71 -1.66 1.55 1.81
CA GLY A 71 -1.58 2.13 3.14
C GLY A 71 -1.05 1.11 4.11
N ARG A 72 0.24 1.19 4.39
CA ARG A 72 0.95 0.27 5.27
C ARG A 72 0.89 0.78 6.72
N LEU A 73 0.51 -0.10 7.65
CA LEU A 73 0.40 0.21 9.09
C LEU A 73 1.73 0.12 9.87
N ALA A 74 2.84 -0.10 9.17
CA ALA A 74 4.18 -0.23 9.75
C ALA A 74 5.19 0.66 9.00
N SER A 75 6.25 1.08 9.69
CA SER A 75 7.31 1.93 9.12
C SER A 75 8.71 1.48 9.54
N GLY A 76 9.72 1.91 8.78
CA GLY A 76 11.15 1.74 9.11
C GLY A 76 11.75 0.37 8.80
N GLN A 77 10.94 -0.68 8.69
CA GLN A 77 11.37 -1.99 8.22
C GLN A 77 11.22 -2.13 6.71
N ALA A 78 12.11 -2.90 6.07
CA ALA A 78 12.05 -3.16 4.64
C ALA A 78 10.72 -3.86 4.26
N ILE A 79 10.16 -3.51 3.10
CA ILE A 79 8.84 -3.99 2.68
C ILE A 79 8.81 -5.50 2.49
N TYR A 80 9.89 -6.10 2.00
CA TYR A 80 9.93 -7.55 1.82
C TYR A 80 9.87 -8.30 3.16
N MET A 81 10.12 -7.65 4.30
CA MET A 81 9.99 -8.26 5.63
C MET A 81 8.56 -8.20 6.17
N ASP A 82 7.66 -7.49 5.48
CA ASP A 82 6.26 -7.39 5.87
C ASP A 82 5.56 -8.74 5.79
N SER A 83 4.77 -9.10 6.79
CA SER A 83 4.13 -10.43 6.86
C SER A 83 3.18 -10.65 5.70
N VAL A 84 2.41 -9.63 5.32
CA VAL A 84 1.46 -9.76 4.20
C VAL A 84 2.19 -9.99 2.87
N ILE A 85 3.35 -9.37 2.70
CA ILE A 85 4.19 -9.56 1.50
C ILE A 85 4.81 -10.96 1.48
N GLN A 86 5.23 -11.47 2.66
CA GLN A 86 5.72 -12.85 2.79
C GLN A 86 4.62 -13.87 2.46
N GLU A 87 3.40 -13.64 2.94
CA GLU A 87 2.25 -14.50 2.68
C GLU A 87 1.88 -14.51 1.19
N ILE A 88 1.80 -13.33 0.55
CA ILE A 88 1.53 -13.22 -0.89
C ILE A 88 2.64 -13.88 -1.72
N ALA A 89 3.90 -13.76 -1.31
CA ALA A 89 5.01 -14.40 -2.03
C ALA A 89 5.04 -15.94 -1.90
N ALA A 90 4.51 -16.46 -0.79
CA ALA A 90 4.46 -17.89 -0.48
C ALA A 90 3.27 -18.62 -1.14
N GLY A 91 2.19 -17.90 -1.46
CA GLY A 91 1.09 -18.37 -2.30
C GLY A 91 1.51 -18.61 -3.76
#